data_AF-A0A1G9R4J2-F1
#
_entry.id   AF-A0A1G9R4J2-F1
#
_cell.length_a   1.000
_cell.length_b   1.000
_cell.length_c   1.000
_cell.angle_alpha   90.00
_cell.angle_beta   90.00
_cell.angle_gamma   90.00
#
_symmetry.space_group_name_H-M   'P 1'
#
loop_
_entity.id
_entity.type
_entity.pdbx_description
1 polymer ?
#
loop_
_entity_poly.entity_id
_entity_poly.type
_entity_poly.pdbx_seq_one_letter_code
_entity_poly.pdbx_strand_id
1 'polypeptide(L)'
;MERDLLPVESIQERDIDLLLLEELSTDASFCAWFFQELALPPFSNLLGAWKSISEFGLGETDILCAYESQGAPILLLLENKLDASFQEDQFARYLLRAQQYKTTQAYQEAYCVLVAPASFCQAQHAFDRFITYETIAQWLHQSGTPRGRFKSKLLQIAVQKQRRGYQPINSVSVQRFWQLYWHYREEHHARFRMKKPDLVPHNSDWPILRDEALLGILFYHKLAQGHVDATFRNFSDDLVRQLKNLLPPQAAVVQHNTYFSIRLATQPLDRTQDFHQQLAQVAQAFERLERLRAWLHRHQHLWGD
;
A
#
# COMPACT_ATOMS: atom_id res chain seq x y z
N MET A 1 2.83 3.70 -33.38
CA MET A 1 3.51 3.89 -32.08
C MET A 1 2.62 3.23 -31.03
N GLU A 2 2.71 1.90 -30.92
CA GLU A 2 2.02 1.18 -29.85
C GLU A 2 2.65 1.63 -28.53
N ARG A 3 1.86 2.30 -27.70
CA ARG A 3 2.25 2.49 -26.30
C ARG A 3 2.23 1.09 -25.69
N ASP A 4 3.32 0.68 -25.05
CA ASP A 4 3.36 -0.53 -24.21
C ASP A 4 2.40 -0.36 -23.03
N LEU A 5 1.11 -0.56 -23.28
CA LEU A 5 0.08 -0.54 -22.26
C LEU A 5 0.18 -1.86 -21.49
N LEU A 6 0.53 -1.76 -20.21
CA LEU A 6 0.37 -2.87 -19.29
C LEU A 6 -1.13 -3.12 -19.07
N PRO A 7 -1.57 -4.38 -18.99
CA PRO A 7 -2.98 -4.71 -18.76
C PRO A 7 -3.47 -4.25 -17.39
N VAL A 8 -2.55 -4.08 -16.44
CA VAL A 8 -2.80 -3.58 -15.09
C VAL A 8 -1.65 -2.67 -14.67
N GLU A 9 -1.96 -1.63 -13.89
CA GLU A 9 -0.98 -0.66 -13.39
C GLU A 9 -0.06 -1.27 -12.31
N SER A 10 -0.61 -2.14 -11.45
CA SER A 10 0.16 -2.85 -10.43
C SER A 10 -0.50 -4.19 -10.07
N ILE A 11 0.29 -5.10 -9.51
CA ILE A 11 -0.15 -6.37 -8.93
C ILE A 11 0.12 -6.35 -7.42
N GLN A 12 -0.84 -6.81 -6.65
CA GLN A 12 -0.77 -7.06 -5.20
C GLN A 12 -0.88 -8.56 -4.91
N GLU A 13 -0.52 -8.98 -3.70
CA GLU A 13 -0.62 -10.39 -3.26
C GLU A 13 -2.04 -10.93 -3.45
N ARG A 14 -3.05 -10.14 -3.09
CA ARG A 14 -4.47 -10.42 -3.35
C ARG A 14 -4.79 -10.84 -4.78
N ASP A 15 -4.18 -10.19 -5.78
CA ASP A 15 -4.49 -10.46 -7.19
C ASP A 15 -3.93 -11.83 -7.59
N ILE A 16 -2.76 -12.17 -7.05
CA ILE A 16 -2.16 -13.50 -7.22
C ILE A 16 -2.96 -14.55 -6.45
N ASP A 17 -3.46 -14.24 -5.25
CA ASP A 17 -4.29 -15.15 -4.48
C ASP A 17 -5.53 -15.59 -5.29
N LEU A 18 -6.22 -14.61 -5.89
CA LEU A 18 -7.42 -14.88 -6.70
C LEU A 18 -7.08 -15.64 -7.98
N LEU A 19 -5.94 -15.31 -8.62
CA LEU A 19 -5.45 -16.04 -9.78
C LEU A 19 -5.23 -17.51 -9.44
N LEU A 20 -4.52 -17.79 -8.34
CA LEU A 20 -4.23 -19.15 -7.87
C LEU A 20 -5.50 -19.89 -7.43
N LEU A 21 -6.39 -19.22 -6.70
CA LEU A 21 -7.67 -19.80 -6.29
C LEU A 21 -8.49 -20.26 -7.49
N GLU A 22 -8.53 -19.45 -8.56
CA GLU A 22 -9.24 -19.81 -9.79
C GLU A 22 -8.60 -21.02 -10.47
N GLU A 23 -7.27 -21.05 -10.63
CA GLU A 23 -6.58 -22.18 -11.26
C GLU A 23 -6.74 -23.47 -10.44
N LEU A 24 -6.56 -23.41 -9.11
CA LEU A 24 -6.78 -24.54 -8.22
C LEU A 24 -8.21 -25.06 -8.25
N SER A 25 -9.20 -24.19 -8.47
CA SER A 25 -10.62 -24.57 -8.46
C SER A 25 -11.16 -25.01 -9.81
N THR A 26 -10.49 -24.69 -10.92
CA THR A 26 -11.07 -24.82 -12.26
C THR A 26 -10.23 -25.63 -13.24
N ASP A 27 -8.95 -25.89 -12.96
CA ASP A 27 -8.06 -26.61 -13.86
C ASP A 27 -7.38 -27.80 -13.16
N ALA A 28 -7.92 -29.00 -13.39
CA ALA A 28 -7.36 -30.24 -12.86
C ALA A 28 -5.94 -30.53 -13.36
N SER A 29 -5.58 -30.05 -14.56
CA SER A 29 -4.22 -30.20 -15.11
C SER A 29 -3.25 -29.28 -14.38
N PHE A 30 -3.69 -28.08 -14.02
CA PHE A 30 -2.93 -27.18 -13.13
C PHE A 30 -2.71 -27.84 -11.78
N CYS A 31 -3.76 -28.38 -11.13
CA CYS A 31 -3.63 -29.05 -9.84
C CYS A 31 -2.65 -30.23 -9.88
N ALA A 32 -2.77 -31.11 -10.88
CA ALA A 32 -1.88 -32.26 -11.04
C ALA A 32 -0.41 -31.82 -11.18
N TRP A 33 -0.15 -30.83 -12.04
CA TRP A 33 1.19 -30.28 -12.21
C TRP A 33 1.70 -29.57 -10.94
N PHE A 34 0.88 -28.71 -10.33
CA PHE A 34 1.26 -27.89 -9.18
C PHE A 34 1.68 -28.76 -7.99
N PHE A 35 0.92 -29.82 -7.69
CA PHE A 35 1.27 -30.73 -6.59
C PHE A 35 2.47 -31.62 -6.93
N GLN A 36 2.62 -32.04 -8.20
CA GLN A 36 3.81 -32.76 -8.64
C GLN A 36 5.09 -31.91 -8.53
N GLU A 37 5.04 -30.65 -8.96
CA GLU A 37 6.15 -29.70 -8.90
C GLU A 37 6.63 -29.47 -7.45
N LEU A 38 5.70 -29.52 -6.49
CA LEU A 38 5.96 -29.40 -5.06
C LEU A 38 6.40 -30.72 -4.39
N ALA A 39 6.56 -31.80 -5.16
CA ALA A 39 6.84 -33.15 -4.66
C ALA A 39 5.84 -33.59 -3.57
N LEU A 40 4.56 -33.29 -3.77
CA LEU A 40 3.45 -33.70 -2.91
C LEU A 40 2.82 -35.01 -3.38
N PRO A 41 2.00 -35.67 -2.53
CA PRO A 41 1.23 -36.83 -2.95
C PRO A 41 0.42 -36.59 -4.25
N PRO A 42 0.23 -37.62 -5.08
CA PRO A 42 -0.37 -37.46 -6.41
C PRO A 42 -1.83 -36.98 -6.33
N PHE A 43 -2.15 -35.97 -7.14
CA PHE A 43 -3.51 -35.45 -7.27
C PHE A 43 -4.47 -36.51 -7.83
N SER A 44 -5.60 -36.73 -7.15
CA SER A 44 -6.72 -37.53 -7.66
C SER A 44 -7.97 -36.69 -7.90
N ASN A 45 -8.36 -35.89 -6.90
CA ASN A 45 -9.57 -35.07 -6.96
C ASN A 45 -9.43 -33.85 -6.04
N LEU A 46 -10.06 -32.72 -6.40
CA LEU A 46 -10.08 -31.53 -5.55
C LEU A 46 -11.26 -31.64 -4.56
N LEU A 47 -10.98 -31.43 -3.28
CA LEU A 47 -12.01 -31.31 -2.24
C LEU A 47 -12.46 -29.86 -2.07
N GLY A 48 -11.53 -28.91 -2.21
CA GLY A 48 -11.84 -27.50 -2.28
C GLY A 48 -10.60 -26.60 -2.19
N ALA A 49 -10.79 -25.33 -2.51
CA ALA A 49 -9.82 -24.29 -2.29
C ALA A 49 -10.53 -23.03 -1.77
N TRP A 50 -9.92 -22.36 -0.80
CA TRP A 50 -10.50 -21.22 -0.10
C TRP A 50 -9.44 -20.17 0.17
N LYS A 51 -9.85 -18.90 0.17
CA LYS A 51 -8.96 -17.77 0.44
C LYS A 51 -9.24 -17.19 1.83
N SER A 52 -8.20 -16.69 2.49
CA SER A 52 -8.30 -15.86 3.71
C SER A 52 -8.96 -16.58 4.89
N ILE A 53 -8.55 -17.82 5.15
CA ILE A 53 -9.14 -18.65 6.22
C ILE A 53 -8.46 -18.38 7.55
N SER A 54 -9.21 -17.81 8.48
CA SER A 54 -8.78 -17.50 9.86
C SER A 54 -9.47 -18.44 10.84
N GLU A 55 -8.99 -19.68 10.95
CA GLU A 55 -9.48 -20.62 11.98
C GLU A 55 -8.48 -20.67 13.14
N PHE A 56 -8.98 -20.95 14.35
CA PHE A 56 -8.20 -21.24 15.57
C PHE A 56 -7.40 -20.09 16.19
N GLY A 57 -7.59 -18.83 15.77
CA GLY A 57 -6.93 -17.68 16.40
C GLY A 57 -5.40 -17.62 16.19
N LEU A 58 -4.87 -18.45 15.30
CA LEU A 58 -3.43 -18.56 15.00
C LEU A 58 -2.98 -17.71 13.79
N GLY A 59 -3.88 -16.91 13.22
CA GLY A 59 -3.63 -16.06 12.05
C GLY A 59 -4.39 -16.48 10.80
N GLU A 60 -4.27 -15.70 9.74
CA GLU A 60 -4.90 -15.93 8.44
C GLU A 60 -4.02 -16.83 7.57
N THR A 61 -4.63 -17.71 6.77
CA THR A 61 -3.97 -18.40 5.65
C THR A 61 -4.44 -17.79 4.33
N ASP A 62 -3.49 -17.40 3.48
CA ASP A 62 -3.77 -16.74 2.20
C ASP A 62 -4.66 -17.63 1.33
N ILE A 63 -4.22 -18.88 1.07
CA ILE A 63 -5.03 -19.91 0.41
C ILE A 63 -4.92 -21.24 1.16
N LEU A 64 -6.06 -21.83 1.50
CA LEU A 64 -6.19 -23.20 1.98
C LEU A 64 -6.67 -24.07 0.81
N CYS A 65 -6.02 -25.20 0.56
CA CYS A 65 -6.42 -26.14 -0.49
C CYS A 65 -6.48 -27.56 0.07
N ALA A 66 -7.55 -28.29 -0.24
CA ALA A 66 -7.71 -29.69 0.11
C ALA A 66 -7.92 -30.52 -1.15
N TYR A 67 -7.24 -31.66 -1.24
CA TYR A 67 -7.36 -32.60 -2.35
C TYR A 67 -7.23 -34.05 -1.86
N GLU A 68 -7.61 -35.01 -2.69
CA GLU A 68 -7.44 -36.43 -2.42
C GLU A 68 -6.23 -36.97 -3.18
N SER A 69 -5.44 -37.80 -2.49
CA SER A 69 -4.40 -38.63 -3.08
C SER A 69 -4.66 -40.08 -2.70
N GLN A 70 -4.96 -40.93 -3.68
CA GLN A 70 -5.19 -42.37 -3.46
C GLN A 70 -6.26 -42.67 -2.38
N GLY A 71 -7.31 -41.83 -2.31
CA GLY A 71 -8.39 -41.95 -1.33
C GLY A 71 -8.09 -41.35 0.05
N ALA A 72 -6.92 -40.74 0.23
CA ALA A 72 -6.55 -40.02 1.44
C ALA A 72 -6.67 -38.50 1.25
N PRO A 73 -7.35 -37.77 2.15
CA PRO A 73 -7.44 -36.32 2.07
C PRO A 73 -6.14 -35.65 2.55
N ILE A 74 -5.62 -34.73 1.75
CA ILE A 74 -4.40 -33.96 1.96
C ILE A 74 -4.75 -32.47 2.02
N LEU A 75 -4.16 -31.75 2.96
CA LEU A 75 -4.34 -30.31 3.14
C LEU A 75 -3.06 -29.54 2.79
N LEU A 76 -3.20 -28.41 2.12
CA LEU A 76 -2.13 -27.44 1.88
C LEU A 76 -2.53 -26.07 2.43
N LEU A 77 -1.59 -25.47 3.13
CA LEU A 77 -1.61 -24.07 3.54
C LEU A 77 -0.62 -23.34 2.64
N LEU A 78 -1.13 -22.54 1.71
CA LEU A 78 -0.32 -21.76 0.79
C LEU A 78 -0.20 -20.34 1.37
N GLU A 79 1.04 -19.91 1.57
CA GLU A 79 1.40 -18.54 1.91
C GLU A 79 1.90 -17.84 0.64
N ASN A 80 1.30 -16.72 0.28
CA ASN A 80 1.64 -15.96 -0.90
C ASN A 80 2.43 -14.71 -0.53
N LYS A 81 3.58 -14.48 -1.17
CA LYS A 81 4.46 -13.35 -0.85
C LYS A 81 5.01 -12.65 -2.08
N LEU A 82 4.75 -11.35 -2.19
CA LEU A 82 5.27 -10.49 -3.25
C LEU A 82 6.25 -9.43 -2.71
N ASP A 83 5.90 -8.74 -1.63
CA ASP A 83 6.68 -7.63 -1.06
C ASP A 83 6.58 -7.62 0.48
N ALA A 84 7.39 -8.43 1.17
CA ALA A 84 7.64 -8.28 2.61
C ALA A 84 8.74 -9.25 3.10
N SER A 85 9.58 -8.82 4.04
CA SER A 85 10.29 -9.72 4.94
C SER A 85 9.30 -10.46 5.85
N PHE A 86 9.54 -11.72 6.17
CA PHE A 86 8.77 -12.42 7.20
C PHE A 86 8.83 -11.67 8.54
N GLN A 87 7.72 -11.58 9.25
CA GLN A 87 7.77 -11.34 10.71
C GLN A 87 8.26 -12.65 11.37
N GLU A 88 9.19 -12.56 12.32
CA GLU A 88 9.90 -13.72 12.90
C GLU A 88 8.96 -14.86 13.38
N ASP A 89 7.77 -14.52 13.88
CA ASP A 89 6.80 -15.50 14.40
C ASP A 89 5.81 -16.05 13.35
N GLN A 90 5.84 -15.57 12.11
CA GLN A 90 4.83 -15.94 11.10
C GLN A 90 4.95 -17.40 10.66
N PHE A 91 6.17 -17.91 10.51
CA PHE A 91 6.39 -19.30 10.10
C PHE A 91 6.04 -20.32 11.19
N ALA A 92 6.39 -20.04 12.45
CA ALA A 92 6.08 -20.92 13.57
C ALA A 92 4.56 -21.17 13.70
N ARG A 93 3.74 -20.13 13.45
CA ARG A 93 2.28 -20.23 13.43
C ARG A 93 1.76 -21.17 12.34
N TYR A 94 2.38 -21.16 11.16
CA TYR A 94 2.01 -22.03 10.06
C TYR A 94 2.28 -23.51 10.37
N LEU A 95 3.44 -23.82 10.94
CA LEU A 95 3.77 -25.19 11.35
C LEU A 95 2.82 -25.70 12.44
N LEU A 96 2.53 -24.89 13.45
CA LEU A 96 1.57 -25.22 14.51
C LEU A 96 0.18 -25.50 13.93
N ARG A 97 -0.25 -24.71 12.94
CA ARG A 97 -1.55 -24.89 12.30
C ARG A 97 -1.61 -26.16 11.44
N ALA A 98 -0.57 -26.46 10.68
CA ALA A 98 -0.48 -27.73 9.94
C ALA A 98 -0.51 -28.94 10.88
N GLN A 99 0.13 -28.85 12.05
CA GLN A 99 0.03 -29.88 13.10
C GLN A 99 -1.38 -29.98 13.67
N GLN A 100 -2.03 -28.86 13.97
CA GLN A 100 -3.40 -28.87 14.48
C GLN A 100 -4.38 -29.52 13.51
N TYR A 101 -4.30 -29.21 12.20
CA TYR A 101 -5.17 -29.83 11.19
C TYR A 101 -5.00 -31.35 11.10
N LYS A 102 -3.81 -31.89 11.39
CA LYS A 102 -3.60 -33.36 11.50
C LYS A 102 -4.27 -33.96 12.74
N THR A 103 -4.45 -33.17 13.81
CA THR A 103 -4.99 -33.64 15.09
C THR A 103 -6.49 -33.42 15.26
N THR A 104 -7.07 -32.38 14.63
CA THR A 104 -8.46 -31.95 14.86
C THR A 104 -9.40 -32.18 13.67
N GLN A 105 -8.88 -32.51 12.48
CA GLN A 105 -9.66 -32.74 11.26
C GLN A 105 -9.24 -34.03 10.53
N ALA A 106 -10.09 -34.53 9.64
CA ALA A 106 -9.99 -35.82 8.96
C ALA A 106 -8.86 -35.92 7.89
N TYR A 107 -7.83 -35.08 7.95
CA TYR A 107 -6.75 -35.04 6.95
C TYR A 107 -5.58 -35.93 7.35
N GLN A 108 -5.10 -36.75 6.42
CA GLN A 108 -3.97 -37.64 6.67
C GLN A 108 -2.65 -36.87 6.75
N GLU A 109 -2.50 -35.87 5.87
CA GLU A 109 -1.29 -35.06 5.79
C GLU A 109 -1.62 -33.58 5.55
N ALA A 110 -0.75 -32.70 6.06
CA ALA A 110 -0.87 -31.26 5.93
C ALA A 110 0.50 -30.66 5.61
N TYR A 111 0.53 -29.73 4.66
CA TYR A 111 1.76 -29.13 4.12
C TYR A 111 1.67 -27.60 4.12
N CYS A 112 2.77 -26.94 4.48
CA CYS A 112 2.94 -25.50 4.30
C CYS A 112 3.76 -25.24 3.04
N VAL A 113 3.26 -24.39 2.14
CA VAL A 113 3.89 -24.09 0.86
C VAL A 113 3.99 -22.58 0.69
N LEU A 114 5.17 -22.10 0.30
CA LEU A 114 5.37 -20.71 -0.07
C LEU A 114 5.19 -20.52 -1.58
N VAL A 115 4.44 -19.51 -1.98
CA VAL A 115 4.29 -19.07 -3.37
C VAL A 115 4.83 -17.64 -3.45
N ALA A 116 5.96 -17.46 -4.12
CA ALA A 116 6.67 -16.16 -4.13
C ALA A 116 7.60 -16.01 -5.34
N PRO A 117 8.15 -14.81 -5.63
CA PRO A 117 9.22 -14.66 -6.62
C PRO A 117 10.46 -15.51 -6.27
N ALA A 118 11.18 -15.99 -7.28
CA ALA A 118 12.36 -16.85 -7.09
C ALA A 118 13.42 -16.27 -6.14
N SER A 119 13.68 -14.96 -6.25
CA SER A 119 14.61 -14.22 -5.36
C SER A 119 14.17 -14.23 -3.90
N PHE A 120 12.86 -14.28 -3.63
CA PHE A 120 12.34 -14.38 -2.26
C PHE A 120 12.54 -15.80 -1.72
N CYS A 121 12.20 -16.82 -2.51
CA CYS A 121 12.39 -18.22 -2.14
C CYS A 121 13.85 -18.57 -1.83
N GLN A 122 14.81 -17.93 -2.53
CA GLN A 122 16.24 -18.08 -2.29
C GLN A 122 16.73 -17.43 -0.99
N ALA A 123 16.04 -16.40 -0.50
CA ALA A 123 16.45 -15.62 0.66
C ALA A 123 15.87 -16.13 1.98
N GLN A 124 14.94 -17.08 1.93
CA GLN A 124 14.25 -17.64 3.09
C GLN A 124 14.71 -19.07 3.39
N HIS A 125 14.63 -19.48 4.66
CA HIS A 125 14.98 -20.83 5.11
C HIS A 125 13.86 -21.52 5.89
N ALA A 126 12.69 -20.90 5.94
CA ALA A 126 11.60 -21.33 6.79
C ALA A 126 10.80 -22.44 6.09
N PHE A 127 10.38 -22.22 4.85
CA PHE A 127 9.57 -23.16 4.09
C PHE A 127 10.44 -24.20 3.37
N ASP A 128 10.21 -25.47 3.69
CA ASP A 128 10.80 -26.63 2.99
C ASP A 128 10.26 -26.79 1.56
N ARG A 129 9.07 -26.26 1.29
CA ARG A 129 8.39 -26.36 0.00
C ARG A 129 7.97 -24.98 -0.48
N PHE A 130 8.34 -24.66 -1.70
CA PHE A 130 7.96 -23.43 -2.36
C PHE A 130 7.81 -23.63 -3.87
N ILE A 131 7.03 -22.77 -4.49
CA ILE A 131 6.91 -22.68 -5.95
C ILE A 131 6.99 -21.22 -6.36
N THR A 132 7.71 -20.95 -7.44
CA THR A 132 7.99 -19.57 -7.84
C THR A 132 6.90 -18.99 -8.75
N TYR A 133 6.69 -17.68 -8.69
CA TYR A 133 5.83 -16.99 -9.66
C TYR A 133 6.32 -17.21 -11.09
N GLU A 134 7.63 -17.26 -11.31
CA GLU A 134 8.23 -17.55 -12.60
C GLU A 134 7.87 -18.95 -13.12
N THR A 135 7.95 -19.97 -12.26
CA THR A 135 7.56 -21.35 -12.58
C THR A 135 6.08 -21.43 -12.99
N ILE A 136 5.19 -20.80 -12.22
CA ILE A 136 3.74 -20.76 -12.51
C ILE A 136 3.47 -19.99 -13.80
N ALA A 137 4.14 -18.86 -14.00
CA ALA A 137 3.99 -18.06 -15.22
C ALA A 137 4.43 -18.84 -16.46
N GLN A 138 5.50 -19.63 -16.37
CA GLN A 138 5.99 -20.47 -17.45
C GLN A 138 4.97 -21.56 -17.81
N TRP A 139 4.43 -22.28 -16.82
CA TRP A 139 3.42 -23.30 -17.05
C TRP A 139 2.16 -22.72 -17.72
N LEU A 140 1.65 -21.61 -17.20
CA LEU A 140 0.47 -20.93 -17.76
C LEU A 140 0.72 -20.45 -19.19
N HIS A 141 1.94 -19.99 -19.50
CA HIS A 141 2.31 -19.62 -20.86
C HIS A 141 2.31 -20.82 -21.81
N GLN A 142 2.85 -21.95 -21.35
CA GLN A 142 2.95 -23.19 -22.13
C GLN A 142 1.57 -23.81 -22.43
N SER A 143 0.53 -23.50 -21.65
CA SER A 143 -0.86 -23.88 -21.99
C SER A 143 -1.31 -23.36 -23.37
N GLY A 144 -0.68 -22.30 -23.90
CA GLY A 144 -0.97 -21.75 -25.23
C GLY A 144 -2.33 -21.06 -25.35
N THR A 145 -3.11 -20.95 -24.27
CA THR A 145 -4.42 -20.30 -24.28
C THR A 145 -4.30 -18.78 -24.10
N PRO A 146 -5.26 -17.97 -24.60
CA PRO A 146 -5.32 -16.55 -24.30
C PRO A 146 -5.36 -16.26 -22.79
N ARG A 147 -6.14 -17.05 -22.03
CA ARG A 147 -6.22 -16.97 -20.56
C ARG A 147 -4.86 -17.24 -19.91
N GLY A 148 -4.19 -18.32 -20.28
CA GLY A 148 -2.88 -18.69 -19.75
C GLY A 148 -1.80 -17.64 -20.05
N ARG A 149 -1.76 -17.12 -21.28
CA ARG A 149 -0.85 -16.01 -21.64
C ARG A 149 -1.12 -14.74 -20.83
N PHE A 150 -2.40 -14.39 -20.62
CA PHE A 150 -2.76 -13.23 -19.82
C PHE A 150 -2.33 -13.39 -18.35
N LYS A 151 -2.65 -14.51 -17.72
CA LYS A 151 -2.26 -14.80 -16.33
C LYS A 151 -0.74 -14.89 -16.15
N SER A 152 -0.04 -15.49 -17.10
CA SER A 152 1.42 -15.47 -17.17
C SER A 152 1.97 -14.04 -17.18
N LYS A 153 1.38 -13.14 -17.98
CA LYS A 153 1.75 -11.72 -18.00
C LYS A 153 1.52 -11.03 -16.65
N LEU A 154 0.45 -11.35 -15.91
CA LEU A 154 0.21 -10.80 -14.58
C LEU A 154 1.29 -11.21 -13.57
N LEU A 155 1.67 -12.49 -13.54
CA LEU A 155 2.76 -12.99 -12.69
C LEU A 155 4.11 -12.35 -13.05
N GLN A 156 4.38 -12.14 -14.34
CA GLN A 156 5.59 -11.44 -14.79
C GLN A 156 5.62 -9.98 -14.33
N ILE A 157 4.48 -9.28 -14.35
CA ILE A 157 4.36 -7.90 -13.80
C ILE A 157 4.69 -7.91 -12.30
N ALA A 158 4.18 -8.91 -11.56
CA ALA A 158 4.47 -9.08 -10.14
C ALA A 158 5.99 -9.25 -9.88
N VAL A 159 6.65 -10.14 -10.63
CA VAL A 159 8.10 -10.36 -10.54
C VAL A 159 8.89 -9.08 -10.89
N GLN A 160 8.49 -8.36 -11.95
CA GLN A 160 9.16 -7.12 -12.34
C GLN A 160 9.04 -6.02 -11.28
N LYS A 161 7.88 -5.94 -10.59
CA LYS A 161 7.67 -5.03 -9.47
C LYS A 161 8.67 -5.34 -8.35
N GLN A 162 8.81 -6.61 -7.97
CA GLN A 162 9.75 -7.02 -6.93
C GLN A 162 11.22 -6.70 -7.30
N ARG A 163 11.64 -6.98 -8.54
CA ARG A 163 13.00 -6.66 -9.03
C ARG A 163 13.31 -5.16 -9.04
N ARG A 164 12.31 -4.30 -9.21
CA ARG A 164 12.49 -2.84 -9.22
C ARG A 164 12.47 -2.23 -7.80
N GLY A 165 12.13 -3.03 -6.78
CA GLY A 165 11.70 -2.57 -5.47
C GLY A 165 10.36 -1.83 -5.56
N TYR A 166 9.73 -1.51 -4.42
CA TYR A 166 8.61 -0.57 -4.38
C TYR A 166 9.08 0.78 -4.96
N GLN A 167 8.84 0.98 -6.24
CA GLN A 167 8.88 2.28 -6.89
C GLN A 167 7.46 2.82 -6.69
N PRO A 168 7.23 3.82 -5.84
CA PRO A 168 5.97 4.55 -5.91
C PRO A 168 5.79 4.94 -7.37
N ILE A 169 4.58 4.75 -7.88
CA ILE A 169 4.25 5.12 -9.26
C ILE A 169 4.46 6.63 -9.34
N ASN A 170 5.67 7.03 -9.71
CA ASN A 170 6.06 8.42 -9.82
C ASN A 170 5.37 8.90 -11.08
N SER A 171 4.27 9.62 -10.92
CA SER A 171 3.85 10.47 -12.01
C SER A 171 4.92 11.56 -12.15
N VAL A 172 5.57 11.59 -13.31
CA VAL A 172 6.52 12.64 -13.68
C VAL A 172 5.87 14.02 -13.50
N SER A 173 4.57 14.16 -13.76
CA SER A 173 3.85 15.43 -13.54
C SER A 173 3.71 15.76 -12.06
N VAL A 174 3.37 14.79 -11.21
CA VAL A 174 3.27 15.01 -9.74
C VAL A 174 4.63 15.35 -9.14
N GLN A 175 5.67 14.62 -9.52
CA GLN A 175 7.04 14.89 -9.08
C GLN A 175 7.47 16.31 -9.48
N ARG A 176 7.23 16.68 -10.75
CA ARG A 176 7.55 18.02 -11.27
C ARG A 176 6.76 19.11 -10.57
N PHE A 177 5.46 18.89 -10.33
CA PHE A 177 4.61 19.84 -9.62
C PHE A 177 5.15 20.11 -8.21
N TRP A 178 5.50 19.06 -7.46
CA TRP A 178 6.07 19.20 -6.11
C TRP A 178 7.42 19.90 -6.11
N GLN A 179 8.30 19.62 -7.08
CA GLN A 179 9.58 20.31 -7.22
C GLN A 179 9.38 21.81 -7.50
N LEU A 180 8.50 22.17 -8.45
CA LEU A 180 8.20 23.56 -8.77
C LEU A 180 7.51 24.28 -7.61
N TYR A 181 6.60 23.61 -6.90
CA TYR A 181 5.99 24.14 -5.67
C TYR A 181 7.04 24.42 -4.60
N TRP A 182 7.99 23.49 -4.41
CA TRP A 182 9.09 23.66 -3.46
C TRP A 182 10.00 24.84 -3.85
N HIS A 183 10.35 24.96 -5.14
CA HIS A 183 11.14 26.08 -5.66
C HIS A 183 10.43 27.43 -5.50
N TYR A 184 9.15 27.52 -5.89
CA TYR A 184 8.34 28.72 -5.69
C TYR A 184 8.34 29.16 -4.22
N ARG A 185 8.20 28.21 -3.30
CA ARG A 185 8.26 28.48 -1.87
C ARG A 185 9.63 28.97 -1.42
N GLU A 186 10.73 28.37 -1.90
CA GLU A 186 12.09 28.84 -1.59
C GLU A 186 12.34 30.27 -2.09
N GLU A 187 11.85 30.61 -3.29
CA GLU A 187 12.05 31.93 -3.91
C GLU A 187 11.20 33.03 -3.27
N HIS A 188 9.94 32.74 -2.93
CA HIS A 188 8.96 33.75 -2.53
C HIS A 188 8.58 33.72 -1.04
N HIS A 189 8.76 32.58 -0.36
CA HIS A 189 8.22 32.32 0.97
C HIS A 189 9.23 31.59 1.87
N ALA A 190 10.47 32.10 1.92
CA ALA A 190 11.59 31.50 2.66
C ALA A 190 11.36 31.30 4.18
N ARG A 191 10.35 31.97 4.76
CA ARG A 191 9.95 31.79 6.17
C ARG A 191 9.34 30.42 6.44
N PHE A 192 8.66 29.84 5.46
CA PHE A 192 8.21 28.46 5.57
C PHE A 192 9.34 27.53 5.19
N ARG A 193 9.53 26.45 5.96
CA ARG A 193 10.39 25.30 5.66
C ARG A 193 9.56 24.15 5.12
N MET A 194 10.03 23.50 4.07
CA MET A 194 9.45 22.29 3.50
C MET A 194 10.57 21.29 3.19
N LYS A 195 10.35 20.01 3.47
CA LYS A 195 11.29 18.97 3.05
C LYS A 195 11.41 19.00 1.52
N LYS A 196 12.64 19.04 1.01
CA LYS A 196 12.88 18.97 -0.43
C LYS A 196 12.27 17.68 -0.99
N PRO A 197 11.39 17.77 -2.01
CA PRO A 197 10.78 16.59 -2.61
C PRO A 197 11.85 15.82 -3.38
N ASP A 198 12.19 14.65 -2.86
CA ASP A 198 13.13 13.71 -3.49
C ASP A 198 12.33 12.66 -4.29
N LEU A 199 11.51 11.87 -3.59
CA LEU A 199 10.56 10.92 -4.17
C LEU A 199 9.14 11.24 -3.69
N VAL A 200 8.23 11.53 -4.63
CA VAL A 200 6.84 11.94 -4.32
C VAL A 200 5.84 10.93 -4.88
N PRO A 201 5.08 10.22 -4.01
CA PRO A 201 4.02 9.33 -4.45
C PRO A 201 2.92 10.06 -5.24
N HIS A 202 2.31 9.39 -6.23
CA HIS A 202 1.21 9.93 -7.05
C HIS A 202 0.09 10.60 -6.22
N ASN A 203 -0.27 9.99 -5.09
CA ASN A 203 -1.36 10.46 -4.22
C ASN A 203 -0.92 11.48 -3.16
N SER A 204 0.34 11.94 -3.22
CA SER A 204 0.84 12.96 -2.29
C SER A 204 0.24 14.31 -2.62
N ASP A 205 -0.79 14.69 -1.86
CA ASP A 205 -1.61 15.86 -2.14
C ASP A 205 -1.39 17.01 -1.14
N TRP A 206 -0.69 16.76 -0.04
CA TRP A 206 -0.62 17.70 1.08
C TRP A 206 0.80 18.17 1.36
N PRO A 207 1.32 19.20 0.65
CA PRO A 207 2.53 19.89 1.06
C PRO A 207 2.49 20.30 2.53
N ILE A 208 3.53 19.92 3.27
CA ILE A 208 3.68 20.22 4.70
C ILE A 208 4.77 21.28 4.86
N LEU A 209 4.38 22.40 5.45
CA LEU A 209 5.19 23.58 5.70
C LEU A 209 5.36 23.76 7.21
N ARG A 210 6.50 24.30 7.62
CA ARG A 210 6.84 24.58 9.02
C ARG A 210 7.36 25.99 9.15
N ASP A 211 7.10 26.63 10.28
CA ASP A 211 7.75 27.87 10.67
C ASP A 211 8.58 27.59 11.93
N GLU A 212 9.84 28.01 11.94
CA GLU A 212 10.78 27.75 13.05
C GLU A 212 10.34 28.45 14.34
N ALA A 213 9.59 29.54 14.25
CA ALA A 213 9.10 30.30 15.40
C ALA A 213 7.70 29.85 15.87
N LEU A 214 7.02 28.95 15.17
CA LEU A 214 5.72 28.37 15.57
C LEU A 214 5.86 26.86 15.80
N LEU A 215 6.66 26.50 16.81
CA LEU A 215 6.90 25.11 17.19
C LEU A 215 5.58 24.41 17.58
N GLY A 216 5.45 23.15 17.18
CA GLY A 216 4.24 22.34 17.43
C GLY A 216 3.08 22.60 16.46
N ILE A 217 3.20 23.58 15.57
CA ILE A 217 2.19 23.87 14.54
C ILE A 217 2.71 23.44 13.16
N LEU A 218 1.92 22.64 12.45
CA LEU A 218 2.20 22.24 11.06
C LEU A 218 1.24 22.94 10.12
N PHE A 219 1.78 23.51 9.05
CA PHE A 219 0.97 24.11 8.00
C PHE A 219 0.79 23.11 6.86
N TYR A 220 -0.47 22.84 6.48
CA TYR A 220 -0.79 21.99 5.34
C TYR A 220 -1.40 22.83 4.24
N HIS A 221 -0.98 22.60 3.00
CA HIS A 221 -1.75 23.00 1.83
C HIS A 221 -2.42 21.74 1.27
N LYS A 222 -3.75 21.67 1.34
CA LYS A 222 -4.52 20.51 0.90
C LYS A 222 -5.01 20.77 -0.51
N LEU A 223 -4.19 20.38 -1.49
CA LEU A 223 -4.27 20.83 -2.88
C LEU A 223 -5.63 20.54 -3.50
N ALA A 224 -6.04 19.27 -3.60
CA ALA A 224 -7.29 18.89 -4.23
C ALA A 224 -8.52 19.35 -3.43
N GLN A 225 -8.38 19.50 -2.11
CA GLN A 225 -9.47 19.93 -1.23
C GLN A 225 -9.63 21.46 -1.15
N GLY A 226 -8.72 22.24 -1.74
CA GLY A 226 -8.85 23.69 -1.82
C GLY A 226 -8.84 24.38 -0.45
N HIS A 227 -7.88 24.04 0.41
CA HIS A 227 -7.69 24.80 1.65
C HIS A 227 -6.28 24.69 2.22
N VAL A 228 -5.96 25.63 3.10
CA VAL A 228 -4.75 25.63 3.91
C VAL A 228 -5.12 25.54 5.38
N ASP A 229 -4.37 24.71 6.11
CA ASP A 229 -4.60 24.44 7.54
C ASP A 229 -3.35 24.83 8.33
N ALA A 230 -3.54 25.47 9.48
CA ALA A 230 -2.56 25.47 10.56
C ALA A 230 -3.01 24.49 11.64
N THR A 231 -2.30 23.36 11.75
CA THR A 231 -2.68 22.22 12.58
C THR A 231 -1.85 22.17 13.86
N PHE A 232 -2.54 22.12 14.99
CA PHE A 232 -1.98 21.99 16.32
C PHE A 232 -2.07 20.55 16.80
N ARG A 233 -0.98 20.05 17.38
CA ARG A 233 -0.94 18.76 18.08
C ARG A 233 -0.77 19.02 19.58
N ASN A 234 -1.31 18.16 20.42
CA ASN A 234 -1.21 18.26 21.88
C ASN A 234 -1.74 19.61 22.42
N PHE A 235 -3.03 19.87 22.25
CA PHE A 235 -3.70 21.11 22.64
C PHE A 235 -4.64 20.91 23.83
N SER A 236 -4.98 21.98 24.54
CA SER A 236 -6.05 21.98 25.56
C SER A 236 -7.38 22.43 24.95
N ASP A 237 -8.50 21.94 25.50
CA ASP A 237 -9.83 22.39 25.08
C ASP A 237 -10.04 23.89 25.33
N ASP A 238 -9.36 24.45 26.33
CA ASP A 238 -9.39 25.88 26.62
C ASP A 238 -8.71 26.69 25.51
N LEU A 239 -7.54 26.25 25.03
CA LEU A 239 -6.86 26.88 23.90
C LEU A 239 -7.76 26.91 22.66
N VAL A 240 -8.43 25.80 22.34
CA VAL A 240 -9.36 25.76 21.19
C VAL A 240 -10.50 26.74 21.38
N ARG A 241 -11.06 26.85 22.58
CA ARG A 241 -12.14 27.80 22.89
C ARG A 241 -11.69 29.25 22.75
N GLN A 242 -10.50 29.60 23.25
CA GLN A 242 -9.94 30.94 23.13
C GLN A 242 -9.71 31.31 21.66
N LEU A 243 -9.11 30.41 20.88
CA LEU A 243 -8.83 30.66 19.46
C LEU A 243 -10.11 30.81 18.64
N LYS A 244 -11.17 30.03 18.94
CA LYS A 244 -12.49 30.16 18.29
C LYS A 244 -13.06 31.58 18.41
N ASN A 245 -12.84 32.26 19.54
CA ASN A 245 -13.32 33.62 19.76
C ASN A 245 -12.49 34.69 19.03
N LEU A 246 -11.27 34.35 18.62
CA LEU A 246 -10.31 35.28 18.01
C LEU A 246 -10.09 35.01 16.50
N LEU A 247 -10.83 34.05 15.93
CA LEU A 247 -10.61 33.58 14.57
C LEU A 247 -10.59 34.73 13.57
N PRO A 248 -9.64 34.71 12.62
CA PRO A 248 -9.66 35.68 11.54
C PRO A 248 -10.94 35.48 10.70
N PRO A 249 -11.50 36.57 10.11
CA PRO A 249 -12.61 36.44 9.18
C PRO A 249 -12.29 35.41 8.09
N GLN A 250 -13.28 34.58 7.73
CA GLN A 250 -13.16 33.49 6.74
C GLN A 250 -12.38 32.25 7.21
N ALA A 251 -11.92 32.20 8.47
CA ALA A 251 -11.33 31.00 9.03
C ALA A 251 -12.35 30.11 9.75
N ALA A 252 -12.12 28.81 9.70
CA ALA A 252 -12.91 27.81 10.40
C ALA A 252 -12.00 26.95 11.30
N VAL A 253 -12.53 26.49 12.44
CA VAL A 253 -11.86 25.48 13.26
C VAL A 253 -12.39 24.11 12.86
N VAL A 254 -11.47 23.22 12.49
CA VAL A 254 -11.74 21.82 12.19
C VAL A 254 -11.09 20.96 13.27
N GLN A 255 -11.90 20.25 14.04
CA GLN A 255 -11.47 19.51 15.22
C GLN A 255 -11.53 17.99 14.97
N HIS A 256 -10.48 17.30 15.37
CA HIS A 256 -10.38 15.84 15.42
C HIS A 256 -9.98 15.40 16.84
N ASN A 257 -10.02 14.10 17.12
CA ASN A 257 -9.77 13.58 18.47
C ASN A 257 -8.38 13.93 19.03
N THR A 258 -7.36 14.05 18.19
CA THR A 258 -5.95 14.23 18.60
C THR A 258 -5.29 15.50 18.06
N TYR A 259 -5.97 16.26 17.21
CA TYR A 259 -5.48 17.53 16.64
C TYR A 259 -6.66 18.44 16.25
N PHE A 260 -6.42 19.74 16.17
CA PHE A 260 -7.33 20.67 15.52
C PHE A 260 -6.58 21.52 14.51
N SER A 261 -7.31 22.09 13.55
CA SER A 261 -6.76 22.97 12.52
C SER A 261 -7.56 24.26 12.43
N ILE A 262 -6.85 25.37 12.22
CA ILE A 262 -7.45 26.62 11.74
C ILE A 262 -7.30 26.62 10.23
N ARG A 263 -8.43 26.65 9.53
CA ARG A 263 -8.53 26.46 8.09
C ARG A 263 -8.90 27.76 7.38
N LEU A 264 -8.25 28.05 6.27
CA LEU A 264 -8.70 29.03 5.27
C LEU A 264 -8.95 28.32 3.94
N ALA A 265 -10.05 28.67 3.27
CA ALA A 265 -10.33 28.18 1.92
C ALA A 265 -9.37 28.78 0.88
N THR A 266 -9.00 27.96 -0.10
CA THR A 266 -8.24 28.31 -1.30
C THR A 266 -8.92 27.71 -2.53
N GLN A 267 -8.45 28.06 -3.72
CA GLN A 267 -8.85 27.30 -4.90
C GLN A 267 -8.21 25.91 -4.88
N PRO A 268 -8.91 24.86 -5.32
CA PRO A 268 -8.30 23.54 -5.53
C PRO A 268 -7.17 23.59 -6.56
N LEU A 269 -6.18 22.74 -6.35
CA LEU A 269 -5.04 22.54 -7.23
C LEU A 269 -4.98 21.07 -7.64
N ASP A 270 -4.72 20.82 -8.92
CA ASP A 270 -4.48 19.49 -9.46
C ASP A 270 -2.98 19.29 -9.71
N ARG A 271 -2.34 18.57 -8.80
CA ARG A 271 -0.92 18.19 -8.86
C ARG A 271 -0.55 17.33 -10.07
N THR A 272 -1.52 16.80 -10.81
CA THR A 272 -1.28 16.02 -12.03
C THR A 272 -1.18 16.90 -13.28
N GLN A 273 -1.63 18.16 -13.20
CA GLN A 273 -1.58 19.16 -14.28
C GLN A 273 -0.34 20.05 -14.19
N ASP A 274 -0.13 20.90 -15.21
CA ASP A 274 0.98 21.84 -15.25
C ASP A 274 0.90 22.85 -14.08
N PHE A 275 2.01 23.01 -13.37
CA PHE A 275 2.17 23.97 -12.28
C PHE A 275 2.01 25.41 -12.76
N HIS A 276 2.56 25.75 -13.93
CA HIS A 276 2.55 27.14 -14.41
C HIS A 276 1.14 27.64 -14.75
N GLN A 277 0.24 26.74 -15.15
CA GLN A 277 -1.18 27.05 -15.38
C GLN A 277 -1.94 27.34 -14.08
N GLN A 278 -1.37 26.95 -12.94
CA GLN A 278 -1.97 27.05 -11.61
C GLN A 278 -1.21 28.01 -10.70
N LEU A 279 -0.24 28.77 -11.23
CA LEU A 279 0.66 29.62 -10.46
C LEU A 279 -0.09 30.67 -9.64
N ALA A 280 -1.16 31.25 -10.19
CA ALA A 280 -1.98 32.23 -9.49
C ALA A 280 -2.70 31.63 -8.27
N GLN A 281 -3.20 30.39 -8.38
CA GLN A 281 -3.83 29.66 -7.29
C GLN A 281 -2.79 29.28 -6.23
N VAL A 282 -1.59 28.86 -6.63
CA VAL A 282 -0.47 28.59 -5.71
C VAL A 282 -0.09 29.86 -4.95
N ALA A 283 0.07 30.99 -5.63
CA ALA A 283 0.38 32.28 -5.01
C ALA A 283 -0.71 32.69 -3.99
N GLN A 284 -1.98 32.61 -4.37
CA GLN A 284 -3.10 32.89 -3.48
C GLN A 284 -3.07 31.99 -2.24
N ALA A 285 -2.77 30.69 -2.38
CA ALA A 285 -2.69 29.79 -1.25
C ALA A 285 -1.55 30.15 -0.28
N PHE A 286 -0.40 30.56 -0.80
CA PHE A 286 0.70 31.06 0.04
C PHE A 286 0.35 32.39 0.73
N GLU A 287 -0.40 33.28 0.11
CA GLU A 287 -0.94 34.46 0.80
C GLU A 287 -1.83 34.07 1.99
N ARG A 288 -2.66 33.03 1.84
CA ARG A 288 -3.51 32.52 2.93
C ARG A 288 -2.68 31.87 4.03
N LEU A 289 -1.65 31.10 3.68
CA LEU A 289 -0.68 30.54 4.63
C LEU A 289 0.02 31.64 5.43
N GLU A 290 0.49 32.71 4.77
CA GLU A 290 1.11 33.85 5.45
C GLU A 290 0.14 34.59 6.36
N ARG A 291 -1.13 34.73 5.96
CA ARG A 291 -2.17 35.31 6.82
C ARG A 291 -2.39 34.48 8.08
N LEU A 292 -2.49 33.16 7.96
CA LEU A 292 -2.59 32.26 9.11
C LEU A 292 -1.37 32.39 10.01
N ARG A 293 -0.17 32.29 9.43
CA ARG A 293 1.11 32.41 10.14
C ARG A 293 1.24 33.74 10.89
N ALA A 294 0.94 34.86 10.23
CA ALA A 294 0.99 36.19 10.86
C ALA A 294 -0.07 36.35 11.97
N TRP A 295 -1.27 35.80 11.77
CA TRP A 295 -2.29 35.78 12.83
C TRP A 295 -1.82 34.94 14.01
N LEU A 296 -1.22 33.79 13.78
CA LEU A 296 -0.69 32.91 14.83
C LEU A 296 0.40 33.58 15.65
N HIS A 297 1.37 34.25 15.01
CA HIS A 297 2.40 35.00 15.75
C HIS A 297 1.83 36.06 16.68
N ARG A 298 0.78 36.79 16.27
CA ARG A 298 0.14 37.80 17.13
C ARG A 298 -0.53 37.19 18.36
N HIS A 299 -0.93 35.93 18.28
CA HIS A 299 -1.63 35.21 19.35
C HIS A 299 -0.76 34.15 20.02
N GLN A 300 0.54 34.13 19.73
CA GLN A 300 1.46 33.09 20.21
C GLN A 300 1.52 33.00 21.74
N HIS A 301 1.25 34.10 22.44
CA HIS A 301 1.12 34.16 23.91
C HIS A 301 0.04 33.22 24.50
N LEU A 302 -0.86 32.65 23.68
CA LEU A 302 -1.89 31.72 24.14
C LEU A 302 -1.39 30.27 24.23
N TRP A 303 -0.25 29.92 23.60
CA TRP A 303 0.27 28.55 23.58
C TRP A 303 1.81 28.44 23.59
N GLY A 304 2.52 29.56 23.55
CA GLY A 304 3.97 29.63 23.73
C GLY A 304 4.27 30.13 25.14
N ASP A 305 4.99 29.31 25.91
CA ASP A 305 5.85 29.77 27.01
C ASP A 305 7.18 30.27 26.43
#